data_AF-A0A4Z1CG85-F1
#
_entry.id   AF-A0A4Z1CG85-F1
#
_cell.length_a   1.000
_cell.length_b   1.000
_cell.length_c   1.000
_cell.angle_alpha   90.00
_cell.angle_beta   90.00
_cell.angle_gamma   90.00
#
_symmetry.space_group_name_H-M   'P 1'
#
loop_
_entity.id
_entity.type
_entity.pdbx_description
1 polymer ?
#
loop_
_entity_poly.entity_id
_entity_poly.type
_entity_poly.pdbx_seq_one_letter_code
_entity_poly.pdbx_strand_id
1 'polypeptide(L)'
;MSDTSSPGTSDESAGSPPPPPLVSPDGKFWWDGSQWQPFATEAASSTAQYPSPAGSSSTAQANPADTRVMPPPVHVASTEAATSNGSGFKWSWLFRIAIPLAVLGWWLWPQISGYLSEAGVDVASGSLEDVTCDELADDAVRISEEDTGLGTKLLKVREPRVVEDNRATYEAPTGTNEEVVLACRGQGSWEDGSDVDVRVELTVDSDGDAWVFYKPMP
;
A
#
# COMPACT_ATOMS: atom_id res chain seq x y z
N MET A 1 -52.99 29.48 -42.16
CA MET A 1 -51.74 28.79 -42.54
C MET A 1 -50.73 29.22 -41.50
N SER A 2 -50.51 28.37 -40.50
CA SER A 2 -49.72 28.67 -39.31
C SER A 2 -48.72 27.53 -39.17
N ASP A 3 -47.51 27.75 -39.66
CA ASP A 3 -46.40 26.81 -39.52
C ASP A 3 -45.74 27.03 -38.16
N THR A 4 -45.84 26.03 -37.30
CA THR A 4 -45.17 25.96 -36.00
C THR A 4 -43.85 25.21 -36.18
N SER A 5 -42.75 25.95 -36.21
CA SER A 5 -41.40 25.39 -36.19
C SER A 5 -40.94 25.22 -34.73
N SER A 6 -40.84 23.98 -34.28
CA SER A 6 -40.14 23.62 -33.04
C SER A 6 -38.64 23.42 -33.32
N PRO A 7 -37.74 24.01 -32.51
CA PRO A 7 -36.31 23.71 -32.59
C PRO A 7 -36.03 22.34 -31.97
N GLY A 8 -35.43 21.44 -32.75
CA GLY A 8 -34.91 20.17 -32.27
C GLY A 8 -33.62 20.38 -31.48
N THR A 9 -33.65 20.07 -30.19
CA THR A 9 -32.46 19.90 -29.35
C THR A 9 -31.86 18.54 -29.63
N SER A 10 -30.72 18.54 -30.30
CA SER A 10 -29.84 17.37 -30.43
C SER A 10 -29.14 17.15 -29.08
N ASP A 11 -29.65 16.23 -28.26
CA ASP A 11 -28.91 15.67 -27.12
C ASP A 11 -27.73 14.87 -27.68
N GLU A 12 -26.58 15.53 -27.76
CA GLU A 12 -25.29 14.90 -28.01
C GLU A 12 -24.88 14.16 -26.73
N SER A 13 -25.28 12.90 -26.65
CA SER A 13 -24.89 11.95 -25.62
C SER A 13 -23.38 11.77 -25.67
N ALA A 14 -22.65 12.61 -24.92
CA ALA A 14 -21.24 12.42 -24.64
C ALA A 14 -21.07 11.08 -23.93
N GLY A 15 -20.67 10.05 -24.68
CA GLY A 15 -20.41 8.73 -24.15
C GLY A 15 -19.38 8.82 -23.03
N SER A 16 -19.67 8.19 -21.90
CA SER A 16 -18.72 8.10 -20.79
C SER A 16 -17.36 7.63 -21.30
N PRO A 17 -16.24 8.22 -20.83
CA PRO A 17 -14.92 7.76 -21.20
C PRO A 17 -14.80 6.26 -20.90
N PRO A 18 -14.15 5.47 -21.76
CA PRO A 18 -13.96 4.05 -21.49
C PRO A 18 -13.21 3.88 -20.17
N PRO A 19 -13.56 2.88 -19.34
CA PRO A 19 -12.85 2.62 -18.11
C PRO A 19 -11.36 2.40 -18.41
N PRO A 20 -10.45 2.85 -17.52
CA PRO A 20 -9.03 2.61 -17.69
C PRO A 20 -8.76 1.10 -17.82
N PRO A 21 -7.79 0.68 -18.66
CA PRO A 21 -7.48 -0.73 -18.83
C PRO A 21 -7.06 -1.34 -17.48
N LEU A 22 -7.61 -2.52 -17.15
CA LEU A 22 -7.22 -3.26 -15.95
C LEU A 22 -5.79 -3.77 -16.12
N VAL A 23 -4.91 -3.49 -15.16
CA VAL A 23 -3.50 -3.93 -15.17
C VAL A 23 -3.30 -5.00 -14.11
N SER A 24 -2.48 -6.01 -14.40
CA SER A 24 -2.16 -7.06 -13.43
C SER A 24 -1.35 -6.51 -12.25
N PRO A 25 -1.45 -7.09 -11.03
CA PRO A 25 -0.70 -6.63 -9.86
C PRO A 25 0.83 -6.61 -10.04
N ASP A 26 1.36 -7.51 -10.88
CA ASP A 26 2.78 -7.57 -11.21
C ASP A 26 3.22 -6.57 -12.31
N GLY A 27 2.27 -5.80 -12.85
CA GLY A 27 2.51 -4.80 -13.89
C GLY A 27 2.93 -5.37 -15.25
N LYS A 28 2.83 -6.68 -15.47
CA LYS A 28 3.30 -7.34 -16.72
C LYS A 28 2.23 -7.52 -17.77
N PHE A 29 0.96 -7.46 -17.39
CA PHE A 29 -0.16 -7.73 -18.27
C PHE A 29 -1.24 -6.64 -18.15
N TRP A 30 -1.98 -6.44 -19.24
CA TRP A 30 -3.19 -5.63 -19.28
C TRP A 30 -4.37 -6.47 -19.79
N TRP A 31 -5.57 -6.18 -19.30
CA TRP A 31 -6.79 -6.86 -19.67
C TRP A 31 -7.42 -6.19 -20.91
N ASP A 32 -7.58 -6.94 -22.00
CA ASP A 32 -8.15 -6.42 -23.26
C ASP A 32 -9.69 -6.51 -23.34
N GLY A 33 -10.33 -6.98 -22.27
CA GLY A 33 -11.77 -7.26 -22.21
C GLY A 33 -12.12 -8.73 -22.41
N SER A 34 -11.21 -9.55 -22.94
CA SER A 34 -11.42 -11.00 -23.18
C SER A 34 -10.28 -11.88 -22.66
N GLN A 35 -9.04 -11.40 -22.65
CA GLN A 35 -7.86 -12.11 -22.18
C GLN A 35 -6.77 -11.15 -21.67
N TRP A 36 -5.84 -11.69 -20.88
CA TRP A 36 -4.66 -10.98 -20.44
C TRP A 36 -3.64 -10.90 -21.58
N GLN A 37 -3.22 -9.68 -21.93
CA GLN A 37 -2.19 -9.40 -22.93
C GLN A 37 -0.91 -8.97 -22.23
N PRO A 38 0.27 -9.49 -22.61
CA PRO A 38 1.53 -8.98 -22.07
C PRO A 38 1.74 -7.55 -22.57
N PHE A 39 2.33 -6.68 -21.73
CA PHE A 39 2.95 -5.48 -22.28
C PHE A 39 4.02 -5.94 -23.27
N ALA A 40 3.97 -5.45 -24.51
CA ALA A 40 5.00 -5.74 -25.49
C ALA A 40 6.31 -5.16 -24.96
N THR A 41 7.07 -5.95 -24.22
CA THR A 41 8.45 -5.64 -23.90
C THR A 41 9.14 -5.55 -25.24
N GLU A 42 9.55 -4.35 -25.64
CA GLU A 42 10.47 -4.14 -26.76
C GLU A 42 11.80 -4.85 -26.44
N ALA A 43 11.82 -6.17 -26.58
CA ALA A 43 12.98 -6.99 -26.49
C ALA A 43 12.85 -8.06 -27.59
N ALA A 44 13.67 -7.87 -28.62
CA ALA A 44 13.96 -8.78 -29.73
C ALA A 44 13.00 -8.78 -30.93
N SER A 45 12.85 -7.62 -31.57
CA SER A 45 12.98 -7.63 -33.03
C SER A 45 14.47 -7.67 -33.39
N SER A 46 14.87 -8.63 -34.23
CA SER A 46 16.20 -8.84 -34.81
C SER A 46 17.11 -9.87 -34.11
N THR A 47 16.67 -11.13 -34.03
CA THR A 47 17.61 -12.26 -34.15
C THR A 47 17.68 -12.64 -35.62
N ALA A 48 18.79 -12.25 -36.25
CA ALA A 48 19.16 -12.66 -37.59
C ALA A 48 19.13 -14.19 -37.73
N GLN A 49 18.37 -14.63 -38.73
CA GLN A 49 18.43 -15.91 -39.41
C GLN A 49 19.85 -16.51 -39.47
N TYR A 50 20.06 -17.64 -38.80
CA TYR A 50 21.09 -18.62 -39.15
C TYR A 50 20.38 -19.92 -39.57
N PRO A 51 20.64 -20.48 -40.76
CA PRO A 51 19.96 -21.68 -41.23
C PRO A 51 20.45 -22.96 -40.53
N SER A 52 19.51 -23.88 -40.35
CA SER A 52 19.65 -25.23 -39.77
C SER A 52 20.71 -26.10 -40.44
N PRO A 53 21.05 -27.24 -39.79
CA PRO A 53 20.55 -28.49 -40.36
C PRO A 53 19.93 -29.47 -39.36
N ALA A 54 18.80 -30.03 -39.80
CA ALA A 54 18.28 -31.39 -39.66
C ALA A 54 18.65 -32.26 -38.43
N GLY A 55 17.62 -32.73 -37.72
CA GLY A 55 17.74 -33.87 -36.81
C GLY A 55 16.51 -34.17 -35.94
N SER A 56 15.51 -34.83 -36.53
CA SER A 56 14.69 -35.91 -35.94
C SER A 56 13.94 -35.75 -34.60
N SER A 57 12.63 -35.50 -34.73
CA SER A 57 11.46 -36.30 -34.28
C SER A 57 11.35 -36.96 -32.88
N SER A 58 10.10 -36.86 -32.37
CA SER A 58 9.40 -37.68 -31.36
C SER A 58 9.67 -37.32 -29.88
N THR A 59 8.68 -37.17 -29.00
CA THR A 59 7.30 -37.72 -28.98
C THR A 59 6.41 -36.84 -28.09
N ALA A 60 5.14 -36.72 -28.46
CA ALA A 60 4.10 -36.19 -27.60
C ALA A 60 3.93 -37.05 -26.33
N GLN A 61 3.81 -36.40 -25.18
CA GLN A 61 3.15 -36.99 -24.03
C GLN A 61 2.29 -35.92 -23.34
N ALA A 62 0.98 -36.10 -23.50
CA ALA A 62 -0.04 -35.36 -22.79
C ALA A 62 0.13 -35.55 -21.29
N ASN A 63 -0.02 -34.47 -20.52
CA ASN A 63 -0.38 -34.54 -19.12
C ASN A 63 -1.56 -33.59 -18.84
N PRO A 64 -2.66 -34.07 -18.24
CA PRO A 64 -3.78 -33.27 -17.76
C PRO A 64 -3.51 -32.72 -16.34
N ALA A 65 -4.26 -31.67 -15.96
CA ALA A 65 -4.19 -30.87 -14.72
C ALA A 65 -3.04 -29.86 -14.70
N ASP A 66 -3.24 -28.61 -15.14
CA ASP A 66 -4.02 -27.55 -14.45
C ASP A 66 -3.66 -27.42 -12.96
N THR A 67 -2.36 -27.21 -12.69
CA THR A 67 -1.90 -26.50 -11.51
C THR A 67 -1.76 -25.02 -11.89
N ARG A 68 -2.81 -24.25 -11.60
CA ARG A 68 -2.72 -22.79 -11.47
C ARG A 68 -1.69 -22.47 -10.38
N VAL A 69 -0.47 -22.17 -10.80
CA VAL A 69 0.53 -21.55 -9.93
C VAL A 69 0.12 -20.08 -9.81
N MET A 70 -0.64 -19.77 -8.77
CA MET A 70 -0.78 -18.41 -8.27
C MET A 70 0.63 -17.91 -7.92
N PRO A 71 1.06 -16.73 -8.41
CA PRO A 71 2.20 -16.06 -7.80
C PRO A 71 1.83 -15.71 -6.35
N PRO A 72 2.77 -15.81 -5.40
CA PRO A 72 2.51 -15.44 -4.03
C PRO A 72 2.18 -13.94 -3.94
N PRO A 73 1.40 -13.51 -2.93
CA PRO A 73 1.34 -12.11 -2.54
C PRO A 73 2.77 -11.57 -2.39
N VAL A 74 3.00 -10.32 -2.78
CA VAL A 74 4.23 -9.62 -2.39
C VAL A 74 4.06 -9.31 -0.91
N HIS A 75 4.37 -10.30 -0.08
CA HIS A 75 4.48 -10.15 1.35
C HIS A 75 5.64 -9.20 1.60
N VAL A 76 5.35 -7.96 1.97
CA VAL A 76 6.27 -7.24 2.84
C VAL A 76 6.06 -7.85 4.22
N ALA A 77 6.54 -9.09 4.39
CA ALA A 77 6.59 -9.69 5.70
C ALA A 77 7.55 -8.83 6.50
N SER A 78 7.02 -7.97 7.37
CA SER A 78 7.76 -7.46 8.51
C SER A 78 8.00 -8.66 9.42
N THR A 79 9.00 -9.48 9.07
CA THR A 79 9.62 -10.38 10.03
C THR A 79 10.34 -9.50 11.03
N GLU A 80 9.62 -9.04 12.04
CA GLU A 80 10.21 -8.54 13.26
C GLU A 80 10.76 -9.76 14.01
N ALA A 81 11.90 -10.26 13.55
CA ALA A 81 12.80 -10.97 14.43
C ALA A 81 13.12 -10.00 15.56
N ALA A 82 12.50 -10.24 16.71
CA ALA A 82 12.83 -9.64 17.99
C ALA A 82 14.35 -9.65 18.19
N THR A 83 15.00 -8.57 17.79
CA THR A 83 16.38 -8.27 18.10
C THR A 83 16.38 -6.84 18.58
N SER A 84 16.18 -6.71 19.89
CA SER A 84 16.45 -5.48 20.60
C SER A 84 17.89 -5.06 20.34
N ASN A 85 18.08 -3.95 19.63
CA ASN A 85 19.27 -3.11 19.59
C ASN A 85 18.82 -1.86 18.83
N GLY A 86 18.53 -0.75 19.49
CA GLY A 86 19.53 0.00 20.23
C GLY A 86 20.21 0.98 19.27
N SER A 87 19.94 2.27 19.48
CA SER A 87 20.61 3.45 18.91
C SER A 87 20.32 3.82 17.45
N GLY A 88 19.56 4.91 17.26
CA GLY A 88 19.42 5.55 15.95
C GLY A 88 18.58 6.83 15.89
N PHE A 89 18.23 7.44 17.02
CA PHE A 89 17.49 8.71 17.04
C PHE A 89 18.44 9.90 16.79
N LYS A 90 18.19 10.65 15.70
CA LYS A 90 17.76 12.06 15.68
C LYS A 90 18.38 12.87 14.53
N TRP A 91 17.49 13.24 13.62
CA TRP A 91 17.48 14.53 12.94
C TRP A 91 17.70 15.66 13.95
N SER A 92 18.71 16.51 13.70
CA SER A 92 18.88 17.76 14.41
C SER A 92 19.32 18.84 13.42
N TRP A 93 18.34 19.41 12.72
CA TRP A 93 18.48 20.65 11.93
C TRP A 93 18.24 21.93 12.77
N LEU A 94 18.27 21.84 14.10
CA LEU A 94 18.08 22.97 15.02
C LEU A 94 19.15 23.06 16.13
N PHE A 95 20.43 23.08 15.76
CA PHE A 95 21.48 23.64 16.63
C PHE A 95 22.39 24.60 15.85
N ARG A 96 21.87 25.81 15.62
CA ARG A 96 22.69 27.03 15.46
C ARG A 96 22.33 28.06 16.53
N ILE A 97 22.36 27.63 17.80
CA ILE A 97 22.58 28.55 18.92
C ILE A 97 23.87 28.07 19.59
N ALA A 98 24.98 28.71 19.23
CA ALA A 98 26.23 28.58 19.97
C ALA A 98 26.05 29.28 21.33
N ILE A 99 25.99 28.50 22.41
CA ILE A 99 26.14 29.03 23.78
C ILE A 99 27.49 28.54 24.31
N PRO A 100 28.49 29.41 24.44
CA PRO A 100 29.76 29.07 25.07
C PRO A 100 29.70 29.51 26.53
N LEU A 101 29.19 28.68 27.45
CA LEU A 101 29.44 28.87 28.88
C LEU A 101 29.59 27.51 29.57
N ALA A 102 30.77 26.93 29.35
CA ALA A 102 31.37 26.04 30.31
C ALA A 102 31.67 26.80 31.62
N VAL A 103 31.62 26.08 32.75
CA VAL A 103 32.48 26.22 33.95
C VAL A 103 31.78 26.40 35.33
N LEU A 104 30.51 26.79 35.49
CA LEU A 104 29.96 27.01 36.86
C LEU A 104 28.57 26.44 37.16
N GLY A 105 28.28 25.20 36.76
CA GLY A 105 26.97 24.55 37.03
C GLY A 105 27.02 23.09 37.44
N TRP A 106 28.18 22.58 37.88
CA TRP A 106 28.43 21.16 38.18
C TRP A 106 27.96 20.67 39.57
N TRP A 107 27.09 21.39 40.27
CA TRP A 107 26.69 21.05 41.66
C TRP A 107 25.18 21.07 41.95
N LEU A 108 24.31 21.14 40.93
CA LEU A 108 22.86 21.14 41.15
C LEU A 108 22.05 20.29 40.16
N TRP A 109 22.58 19.13 39.76
CA TRP A 109 21.80 18.13 39.04
C TRP A 109 21.88 16.72 39.66
N PRO A 110 21.30 16.50 40.85
CA PRO A 110 20.71 15.22 41.19
C PRO A 110 19.17 15.36 41.10
N GLN A 111 18.46 14.40 40.50
CA GLN A 111 16.98 14.21 40.47
C GLN A 111 16.22 14.38 39.14
N ILE A 112 16.84 14.31 37.94
CA ILE A 112 16.07 14.07 36.70
C ILE A 112 16.65 12.88 35.92
N SER A 113 16.94 11.78 36.62
CA SER A 113 17.36 10.50 36.02
C SER A 113 16.27 9.42 36.05
N GLY A 114 15.01 9.78 36.30
CA GLY A 114 13.93 8.79 36.52
C GLY A 114 12.66 8.95 35.68
N TYR A 115 12.60 9.90 34.74
CA TYR A 115 11.37 10.20 33.98
C TYR A 115 11.55 10.22 32.46
N LEU A 116 12.57 9.54 31.96
CA LEU A 116 12.66 9.14 30.55
C LEU A 116 12.49 7.62 30.50
N SER A 117 11.32 7.15 30.92
CA SER A 117 10.80 5.90 30.38
C SER A 117 10.45 6.20 28.93
N GLU A 118 11.32 5.76 28.04
CA GLU A 118 11.04 5.62 26.62
C GLU A 118 9.70 4.88 26.48
N ALA A 119 8.65 5.61 26.12
CA ALA A 119 7.45 5.02 25.57
C ALA A 119 7.81 4.53 24.16
N GLY A 120 8.54 3.42 24.09
CA GLY A 120 8.43 2.53 22.95
C GLY A 120 7.01 2.00 23.01
N VAL A 121 6.16 2.48 22.10
CA VAL A 121 4.84 1.89 21.92
C VAL A 121 5.10 0.55 21.26
N ASP A 122 5.22 -0.49 22.07
CA ASP A 122 5.04 -1.86 21.61
C ASP A 122 3.59 -1.97 21.13
N VAL A 123 3.36 -1.83 19.81
CA VAL A 123 2.05 -2.12 19.19
C VAL A 123 1.75 -3.63 19.26
N ALA A 124 2.73 -4.45 19.69
CA ALA A 124 2.71 -5.90 19.69
C ALA A 124 1.76 -6.60 20.70
N SER A 125 0.84 -5.88 21.34
CA SER A 125 -0.18 -6.51 22.21
C SER A 125 -1.48 -5.71 22.34
N GLY A 126 -1.67 -4.64 21.56
CA GLY A 126 -2.95 -3.94 21.55
C GLY A 126 -4.05 -4.92 21.12
N SER A 127 -5.14 -5.01 21.89
CA SER A 127 -6.31 -5.73 21.40
C SER A 127 -6.73 -5.07 20.08
N LEU A 128 -7.05 -5.85 19.05
CA LEU A 128 -7.62 -5.32 17.79
C LEU A 128 -8.85 -4.41 18.07
N GLU A 129 -9.50 -4.60 19.22
CA GLU A 129 -10.62 -3.81 19.74
C GLU A 129 -10.26 -2.35 20.06
N ASP A 130 -9.00 -2.04 20.36
CA ASP A 130 -8.58 -0.69 20.77
C ASP A 130 -8.14 0.17 19.58
N VAL A 131 -7.86 -0.43 18.42
CA VAL A 131 -7.35 0.29 17.25
C VAL A 131 -8.38 1.30 16.74
N THR A 132 -7.97 2.58 16.71
CA THR A 132 -8.79 3.68 16.20
C THR A 132 -8.42 4.05 14.76
N CYS A 133 -9.29 4.80 14.08
CA CYS A 133 -8.97 5.31 12.74
C CYS A 133 -7.82 6.32 12.73
N ASP A 134 -7.57 7.02 13.84
CA ASP A 134 -6.43 7.94 13.96
C ASP A 134 -5.12 7.15 14.05
N GLU A 135 -5.07 6.09 14.86
CA GLU A 135 -3.90 5.20 14.95
C GLU A 135 -3.63 4.48 13.62
N LEU A 136 -4.68 3.96 12.99
CA LEU A 136 -4.56 3.28 11.70
C LEU A 136 -4.05 4.24 10.59
N ALA A 137 -4.45 5.51 10.65
CA ALA A 137 -3.95 6.56 9.76
C ALA A 137 -2.46 6.87 9.98
N ASP A 138 -2.02 6.95 11.23
CA ASP A 138 -0.62 7.18 11.58
C ASP A 138 0.27 6.00 11.13
N ASP A 139 -0.21 4.76 11.29
CA ASP A 139 0.47 3.57 10.80
C ASP A 139 0.59 3.53 9.27
N ALA A 140 -0.46 3.93 8.55
CA ALA A 140 -0.40 4.03 7.09
C ALA A 140 0.66 5.05 6.62
N VAL A 141 0.78 6.20 7.30
CA VAL A 141 1.82 7.19 7.01
C VAL A 141 3.20 6.61 7.28
N ARG A 142 3.39 5.95 8.43
CA ARG A 142 4.65 5.28 8.81
C ARG A 142 5.09 4.27 7.75
N ILE A 143 4.19 3.38 7.33
CA ILE A 143 4.46 2.38 6.28
C ILE A 143 4.80 3.07 4.96
N SER A 144 4.10 4.14 4.60
CA SER A 144 4.42 4.91 3.39
C SER A 144 5.80 5.57 3.43
N GLU A 145 6.35 5.87 4.61
CA GLU A 145 7.71 6.37 4.72
C GLU A 145 8.77 5.30 4.40
N GLU A 146 8.46 4.04 4.71
CA GLU A 146 9.35 2.89 4.55
C GLU A 146 9.22 2.27 3.14
N ASP A 147 8.02 2.32 2.56
CA ASP A 147 7.73 1.78 1.24
C ASP A 147 8.15 2.73 0.11
N THR A 148 9.27 2.39 -0.54
CA THR A 148 9.78 3.12 -1.71
C THR A 148 9.15 2.67 -3.04
N GLY A 149 8.26 1.68 -3.02
CA GLY A 149 7.70 1.03 -4.21
C GLY A 149 6.53 1.76 -4.87
N LEU A 150 5.76 2.56 -4.11
CA LEU A 150 4.52 3.19 -4.60
C LEU A 150 4.72 4.57 -5.27
N GLY A 151 5.97 5.06 -5.34
CA GLY A 151 6.36 6.23 -6.13
C GLY A 151 5.93 7.60 -5.58
N THR A 152 4.89 7.68 -4.75
CA THR A 152 4.51 8.90 -4.03
C THR A 152 4.17 8.59 -2.59
N LYS A 153 4.82 9.30 -1.67
CA LYS A 153 4.71 9.08 -0.23
C LYS A 153 3.47 9.77 0.34
N LEU A 154 2.69 9.05 1.15
CA LEU A 154 1.60 9.58 1.96
C LEU A 154 2.19 10.28 3.18
N LEU A 155 1.96 11.59 3.29
CA LEU A 155 2.53 12.41 4.38
C LEU A 155 1.59 12.50 5.59
N LYS A 156 0.27 12.44 5.36
CA LYS A 156 -0.75 12.60 6.40
C LYS A 156 -2.10 12.10 5.94
N VAL A 157 -2.91 11.56 6.85
CA VAL A 157 -4.36 11.40 6.65
C VAL A 157 -5.11 12.36 7.56
N ARG A 158 -6.09 13.10 7.01
CA ARG A 158 -6.92 14.07 7.74
C ARG A 158 -8.34 13.55 7.87
N GLU A 159 -8.96 13.87 9.00
CA GLU A 159 -10.36 13.54 9.31
C GLU A 159 -10.68 12.05 9.07
N PRO A 160 -9.86 11.12 9.59
CA PRO A 160 -10.09 9.72 9.39
C PRO A 160 -11.39 9.32 10.12
N ARG A 161 -12.27 8.58 9.42
CA ARG A 161 -13.55 8.11 9.95
C ARG A 161 -13.78 6.66 9.56
N VAL A 162 -14.42 5.91 10.45
CA VAL A 162 -14.79 4.50 10.22
C VAL A 162 -15.75 4.42 9.03
N VAL A 163 -15.44 3.56 8.07
CA VAL A 163 -16.34 3.16 6.97
C VAL A 163 -16.79 1.72 7.09
N GLU A 164 -15.99 0.87 7.73
CA GLU A 164 -16.29 -0.54 7.98
C GLU A 164 -15.64 -0.96 9.30
N ASP A 165 -16.37 -1.66 10.16
CA ASP A 165 -15.87 -2.15 11.44
C ASP A 165 -16.46 -3.53 11.71
N ASN A 166 -15.65 -4.56 11.44
CA ASN A 166 -16.02 -5.95 11.57
C ASN A 166 -15.51 -6.55 12.89
N ARG A 167 -14.90 -5.75 13.79
CA ARG A 167 -14.26 -6.27 15.03
C ARG A 167 -15.20 -7.05 15.93
N ALA A 168 -16.46 -6.63 16.03
CA ALA A 168 -17.46 -7.30 16.85
C ALA A 168 -17.95 -8.64 16.25
N THR A 169 -17.75 -8.86 14.96
CA THR A 169 -18.23 -10.03 14.20
C THR A 169 -17.10 -10.81 13.56
N TYR A 170 -15.86 -10.41 13.83
CA TYR A 170 -14.67 -10.99 13.21
C TYR A 170 -14.51 -12.43 13.65
N GLU A 171 -14.40 -13.32 12.66
CA GLU A 171 -13.96 -14.69 12.85
C GLU A 171 -12.61 -14.83 12.13
N ALA A 172 -11.63 -15.42 12.80
CA ALA A 172 -10.31 -15.58 12.18
C ALA A 172 -10.42 -16.37 10.87
N PRO A 173 -9.93 -15.84 9.74
CA PRO A 173 -10.05 -16.51 8.47
C PRO A 173 -9.26 -17.81 8.48
N THR A 174 -9.71 -18.80 7.71
CA THR A 174 -8.97 -20.06 7.55
C THR A 174 -8.29 -20.12 6.18
N GLY A 175 -7.12 -20.74 6.10
CA GLY A 175 -6.44 -21.03 4.85
C GLY A 175 -5.41 -19.96 4.49
N THR A 176 -5.54 -19.33 3.32
CA THR A 176 -4.64 -18.24 2.87
C THR A 176 -5.44 -16.97 2.60
N ASN A 177 -6.58 -16.82 3.28
CA ASN A 177 -7.46 -15.68 3.11
C ASN A 177 -7.07 -14.60 4.12
N GLU A 178 -7.17 -13.36 3.69
CA GLU A 178 -7.09 -12.17 4.54
C GLU A 178 -8.50 -11.59 4.67
N GLU A 179 -8.85 -11.08 5.84
CA GLU A 179 -10.14 -10.43 6.09
C GLU A 179 -9.95 -9.02 6.63
N VAL A 180 -10.75 -8.08 6.14
CA VAL A 180 -10.75 -6.68 6.61
C VAL A 180 -11.46 -6.61 7.94
N VAL A 181 -10.74 -6.19 8.98
CA VAL A 181 -11.26 -6.05 10.35
C VAL A 181 -11.76 -4.64 10.62
N LEU A 182 -11.02 -3.63 10.13
CA LEU A 182 -11.39 -2.22 10.26
C LEU A 182 -11.00 -1.50 8.98
N ALA A 183 -11.89 -0.68 8.43
CA ALA A 183 -11.56 0.24 7.35
C ALA A 183 -11.97 1.66 7.69
N CYS A 184 -11.06 2.58 7.39
CA CYS A 184 -11.20 4.01 7.62
C CYS A 184 -11.06 4.77 6.30
N ARG A 185 -11.72 5.92 6.20
CA ARG A 185 -11.59 6.87 5.09
C ARG A 185 -11.16 8.23 5.63
N GLY A 186 -10.25 8.90 4.94
CA GLY A 186 -9.86 10.28 5.24
C GLY A 186 -9.32 10.98 3.99
N GLN A 187 -8.87 12.22 4.15
CA GLN A 187 -8.17 12.96 3.10
C GLN A 187 -6.65 12.79 3.27
N GLY A 188 -6.01 12.10 2.32
CA GLY A 188 -4.57 11.90 2.29
C GLY A 188 -3.86 13.09 1.65
N SER A 189 -2.85 13.65 2.34
CA SER A 189 -1.91 14.62 1.77
C SER A 189 -0.64 13.88 1.32
N TRP A 190 -0.23 14.07 0.08
CA TRP A 190 0.87 13.33 -0.57
C TRP A 190 2.10 14.20 -0.81
N GLU A 191 3.25 13.58 -1.05
CA GLU A 191 4.53 14.26 -1.30
C GLU A 191 4.52 15.15 -2.55
N ASP A 192 3.73 14.80 -3.56
CA ASP A 192 3.54 15.61 -4.77
C ASP A 192 2.68 16.88 -4.53
N GLY A 193 2.19 17.06 -3.30
CA GLY A 193 1.33 18.18 -2.89
C GLY A 193 -0.15 17.96 -3.19
N SER A 194 -0.55 16.80 -3.68
CA SER A 194 -1.95 16.46 -3.89
C SER A 194 -2.65 16.12 -2.58
N ASP A 195 -3.94 16.46 -2.51
CA ASP A 195 -4.85 16.03 -1.45
C ASP A 195 -5.93 15.15 -2.10
N VAL A 196 -5.89 13.84 -1.82
CA VAL A 196 -6.78 12.83 -2.43
C VAL A 196 -7.43 12.02 -1.31
N ASP A 197 -8.70 11.64 -1.47
CA ASP A 197 -9.32 10.71 -0.52
C ASP A 197 -8.51 9.41 -0.45
N VAL A 198 -8.32 8.88 0.75
CA VAL A 198 -7.60 7.64 1.00
C VAL A 198 -8.47 6.71 1.81
N ARG A 199 -8.43 5.42 1.47
CA ARG A 199 -8.99 4.34 2.29
C ARG A 199 -7.84 3.59 2.93
N VAL A 200 -7.91 3.42 4.24
CA VAL A 200 -6.94 2.67 5.04
C VAL A 200 -7.66 1.46 5.63
N GLU A 201 -7.05 0.29 5.54
CA GLU A 201 -7.64 -1.01 5.90
C GLU A 201 -6.68 -1.74 6.84
N LEU A 202 -7.20 -2.22 7.97
CA LEU A 202 -6.59 -3.19 8.84
C LEU A 202 -7.11 -4.57 8.44
N THR A 203 -6.25 -5.45 8.00
CA THR A 203 -6.57 -6.83 7.64
C THR A 203 -5.88 -7.81 8.56
N VAL A 204 -6.50 -8.96 8.79
CA VAL A 204 -5.89 -10.05 9.55
C VAL A 204 -5.93 -11.33 8.71
N ASP A 205 -4.85 -12.09 8.73
CA ASP A 205 -4.74 -13.38 8.05
C ASP A 205 -5.09 -14.56 8.97
N SER A 206 -4.92 -15.79 8.46
CA SER A 206 -5.26 -17.00 9.20
C SER A 206 -4.33 -17.33 10.37
N ASP A 207 -3.13 -16.76 10.38
CA ASP A 207 -2.16 -16.92 11.48
C ASP A 207 -2.41 -15.88 12.59
N GLY A 208 -3.31 -14.92 12.33
CA GLY A 208 -3.65 -13.84 13.25
C GLY A 208 -2.72 -12.63 13.10
N ASP A 209 -1.87 -12.61 12.08
CA ASP A 209 -1.00 -11.48 11.80
C ASP A 209 -1.84 -10.36 11.16
N ALA A 210 -1.64 -9.14 11.67
CA ALA A 210 -2.38 -7.96 11.25
C ALA A 210 -1.51 -7.08 10.33
N TRP A 211 -2.13 -6.57 9.27
CA TRP A 211 -1.47 -5.76 8.25
C TRP A 211 -2.28 -4.49 7.99
N VAL A 212 -1.59 -3.39 7.73
CA VAL A 212 -2.20 -2.11 7.37
C VAL A 212 -1.96 -1.84 5.89
N PHE A 213 -3.05 -1.66 5.16
CA PHE A 213 -3.06 -1.29 3.75
C PHE A 213 -3.66 0.10 3.57
N TYR A 214 -3.15 0.86 2.61
CA TYR A 214 -3.77 2.14 2.22
C TYR A 214 -3.82 2.26 0.70
N LYS A 215 -4.88 2.88 0.19
CA LYS A 215 -5.08 3.14 -1.24
C LYS A 215 -5.71 4.50 -1.50
N PRO A 216 -5.18 5.30 -2.46
CA PRO A 216 -5.88 6.49 -2.92
C PRO A 216 -7.19 6.08 -3.59
N MET A 217 -8.24 6.88 -3.38
CA MET A 217 -9.54 6.70 -4.00
C MET A 217 -9.74 7.72 -5.12
N PRO A 218 -10.24 7.30 -6.29
CA PRO A 218 -10.53 8.20 -7.41
C PRO A 218 -11.73 9.12 -7.16
#